data_AF-A0A0M8VNJ4-F1
#
_entry.id   AF-A0A0M8VNJ4-F1
#
_cell.length_a   1.000
_cell.length_b   1.000
_cell.length_c   1.000
_cell.angle_alpha   90.00
_cell.angle_beta   90.00
_cell.angle_gamma   90.00
#
_symmetry.space_group_name_H-M   'P 1'
#
loop_
_entity.id
_entity.type
_entity.pdbx_description
1 polymer ?
#
loop_
_entity_poly.entity_id
_entity_poly.type
_entity_poly.pdbx_seq_one_letter_code
_entity_poly.pdbx_strand_id
1 'polypeptide(L)'
;GTAFVELAIRAGDEVGCDRIDELTLETPLVLPDNGGVQIHVSVGSPEPSGERSLTVYSRTEDAPADQPWTRHAAGVLGTGTPSALAPGDSPWPPAGATRVDLDGLYQGLDEAGLRYGPLFQGLTAAWRQNDSVFAEIRLPEGADATGFGVHPALLDAALHAMSLTGIGYEPGRVLLPFAWGGVYLHGTGARALRVRIDRTGSDSVSLTATDDSGRPVISIGSLVLRAVSADQLRASRPVAGESLYQLDWTPVPVPEAVGIQGSWAFLDSRAESVCAGLVADRFPDVNALAQAVSSGAPAPDAVIVPFLDERGDAVAAVRAATGRALLLLQKWLAEDALGSSRLVIVTRGAVAIGEHEDVQDLAAAAVWGLVRSAQSENPGRFVLVDIDDVEPSHAALSAALDTNEPQLALRAGEMNAPRLARTGDGGTLTIPAGESAWRLDAPTKGTFEDLALVPNPEANEPLEPGQVRISVRATGLNFRDVILTLGMLPGQDGLGSEGAGVVVEVGSGVVDLCPGDRVMGLFAGFV
;
A
#
# COMPACT_ATOMS: atom_id res chain seq x y z
N GLY A 1 -17.21 -10.51 8.04
CA GLY A 1 -17.09 -11.95 8.31
C GLY A 1 -18.28 -12.74 7.80
N THR A 2 -19.49 -12.48 8.31
CA THR A 2 -20.71 -13.24 7.98
C THR A 2 -21.10 -13.25 6.50
N ALA A 3 -20.78 -12.18 5.75
CA ALA A 3 -20.96 -12.17 4.30
C ALA A 3 -20.13 -13.25 3.59
N PHE A 4 -18.91 -13.54 4.07
CA PHE A 4 -18.09 -14.62 3.51
C PHE A 4 -18.62 -16.01 3.90
N VAL A 5 -19.22 -16.14 5.09
CA VAL A 5 -19.91 -17.37 5.50
C VAL A 5 -21.10 -17.65 4.57
N GLU A 6 -21.91 -16.64 4.27
CA GLU A 6 -23.02 -16.75 3.34
C GLU A 6 -22.55 -17.12 1.92
N LEU A 7 -21.49 -16.48 1.42
CA LEU A 7 -20.87 -16.86 0.12
C LEU A 7 -20.36 -18.30 0.13
N ALA A 8 -19.75 -18.74 1.22
CA ALA A 8 -19.23 -20.10 1.38
C ALA A 8 -20.36 -21.14 1.41
N ILE A 9 -21.47 -20.86 2.11
CA ILE A 9 -22.66 -21.72 2.10
C ILE A 9 -23.20 -21.83 0.66
N ARG A 10 -23.41 -20.68 0.00
CA ARG A 10 -23.93 -20.64 -1.36
C ARG A 10 -23.06 -21.39 -2.36
N ALA A 11 -21.73 -21.31 -2.20
CA ALA A 11 -20.76 -22.04 -3.02
C ALA A 11 -20.77 -23.55 -2.70
N GLY A 12 -20.96 -23.93 -1.43
CA GLY A 12 -21.15 -25.31 -1.00
C GLY A 12 -22.37 -25.95 -1.65
N ASP A 13 -23.50 -25.25 -1.67
CA ASP A 13 -24.75 -25.71 -2.29
C ASP A 13 -24.57 -26.07 -3.78
N GLU A 14 -23.76 -25.30 -4.53
CA GLU A 14 -23.48 -25.57 -5.95
C GLU A 14 -22.69 -26.86 -6.19
N VAL A 15 -21.92 -27.31 -5.18
CA VAL A 15 -21.04 -28.48 -5.30
C VAL A 15 -21.49 -29.66 -4.44
N GLY A 16 -22.66 -29.53 -3.80
CA GLY A 16 -23.23 -30.57 -2.93
C GLY A 16 -22.54 -30.71 -1.58
N CYS A 17 -21.91 -29.66 -1.07
CA CYS A 17 -21.33 -29.60 0.27
C CYS A 17 -22.28 -28.83 1.22
N ASP A 18 -22.73 -29.48 2.29
CA ASP A 18 -23.69 -28.93 3.25
C ASP A 18 -23.02 -28.37 4.53
N ARG A 19 -21.69 -28.39 4.57
CA ARG A 19 -20.89 -27.99 5.73
C ARG A 19 -19.69 -27.15 5.34
N ILE A 20 -19.47 -26.08 6.09
CA ILE A 20 -18.17 -25.40 6.14
C ILE A 20 -17.37 -26.04 7.28
N ASP A 21 -16.35 -26.81 6.91
CA ASP A 21 -15.45 -27.43 7.87
C ASP A 21 -14.56 -26.39 8.53
N GLU A 22 -13.97 -25.52 7.71
CA GLU A 22 -13.17 -24.38 8.15
C GLU A 22 -13.37 -23.20 7.20
N LEU A 23 -13.42 -21.98 7.74
CA LEU A 23 -13.29 -20.74 6.97
C LEU A 23 -12.47 -19.74 7.77
N THR A 24 -11.28 -19.43 7.30
CA THR A 24 -10.36 -18.46 7.89
C THR A 24 -10.43 -17.14 7.12
N LEU A 25 -10.60 -16.04 7.85
CA LEU A 25 -10.60 -14.68 7.31
C LEU A 25 -9.18 -14.12 7.34
N GLU A 26 -8.65 -13.78 6.17
CA GLU A 26 -7.26 -13.36 6.00
C GLU A 26 -7.13 -11.84 5.96
N THR A 27 -7.86 -11.20 5.05
CA THR A 27 -7.78 -9.74 4.80
C THR A 27 -9.18 -9.14 4.75
N PRO A 28 -9.45 -8.03 5.45
CA PRO A 28 -10.73 -7.32 5.33
C PRO A 28 -11.04 -6.88 3.90
N LEU A 29 -12.29 -6.97 3.50
CA LEU A 29 -12.77 -6.37 2.25
C LEU A 29 -13.34 -4.99 2.54
N VAL A 30 -12.68 -3.95 2.03
CA VAL A 30 -13.16 -2.57 2.11
C VAL A 30 -14.02 -2.31 0.88
N LEU A 31 -15.27 -1.89 1.11
CA LEU A 31 -16.16 -1.46 0.03
C LEU A 31 -15.91 0.02 -0.25
N PRO A 32 -15.74 0.43 -1.52
CA PRO A 32 -15.55 1.83 -1.86
C PRO A 32 -16.86 2.61 -1.66
N ASP A 33 -16.73 3.92 -1.39
CA ASP A 33 -17.90 4.81 -1.25
C ASP A 33 -18.71 4.92 -2.55
N ASN A 34 -18.04 4.73 -3.70
CA ASN A 34 -18.63 4.74 -5.03
C ASN A 34 -18.09 3.55 -5.84
N GLY A 35 -18.94 2.99 -6.72
CA GLY A 35 -18.60 1.82 -7.52
C GLY A 35 -18.77 0.50 -6.76
N GLY A 36 -18.48 -0.61 -7.43
CA GLY A 36 -18.57 -1.95 -6.88
C GLY A 36 -17.21 -2.60 -6.60
N VAL A 37 -17.29 -3.81 -6.07
CA VAL A 37 -16.19 -4.77 -6.05
C VAL A 37 -16.61 -6.00 -6.82
N GLN A 38 -15.69 -6.56 -7.61
CA GLN A 38 -15.88 -7.87 -8.21
C GLN A 38 -15.48 -8.92 -7.19
N ILE A 39 -16.33 -9.92 -6.99
CA ILE A 39 -16.08 -11.03 -6.07
C ILE A 39 -15.87 -12.30 -6.89
N HIS A 40 -14.80 -13.02 -6.58
CA HIS A 40 -14.51 -14.32 -7.17
C HIS A 40 -14.45 -15.36 -6.05
N VAL A 41 -15.34 -16.36 -6.13
CA VAL A 41 -15.35 -17.51 -5.22
C VAL A 41 -14.92 -18.74 -6.02
N SER A 42 -13.85 -19.39 -5.58
CA SER A 42 -13.30 -20.58 -6.25
C SER A 42 -13.41 -21.78 -5.32
N VAL A 43 -13.95 -22.88 -5.85
CA VAL A 43 -14.08 -24.17 -5.16
C VAL A 43 -13.24 -25.20 -5.89
N GLY A 44 -12.36 -25.88 -5.16
CA GLY A 44 -11.49 -26.91 -5.69
C GLY A 44 -12.22 -28.19 -6.09
N SER A 45 -11.51 -29.03 -6.84
CA SER A 45 -11.88 -30.43 -7.06
C SER A 45 -12.00 -31.17 -5.72
N PRO A 46 -12.84 -32.22 -5.63
CA PRO A 46 -12.97 -32.98 -4.40
C PRO A 46 -11.69 -33.76 -4.13
N GLU A 47 -11.22 -33.69 -2.89
CA GLU A 47 -10.15 -34.55 -2.38
C GLU A 47 -10.66 -35.99 -2.18
N PRO A 48 -9.78 -36.99 -1.96
CA PRO A 48 -10.20 -38.36 -1.69
C PRO A 48 -11.14 -38.52 -0.48
N SER A 49 -11.07 -37.60 0.49
CA SER A 49 -11.97 -37.52 1.65
C SER A 49 -13.37 -36.98 1.30
N GLY A 50 -13.55 -36.42 0.10
CA GLY A 50 -14.78 -35.73 -0.35
C GLY A 50 -14.79 -34.23 -0.05
N GLU A 51 -13.82 -33.73 0.71
CA GLU A 51 -13.66 -32.32 1.04
C GLU A 51 -13.19 -31.50 -0.18
N ARG A 52 -13.49 -30.20 -0.17
CA ARG A 52 -13.13 -29.27 -1.25
C ARG A 52 -12.57 -27.99 -0.66
N SER A 53 -11.47 -27.51 -1.23
CA SER A 53 -10.95 -26.19 -0.87
C SER A 53 -11.87 -25.08 -1.38
N LEU A 54 -11.94 -23.98 -0.63
CA LEU A 54 -12.68 -22.76 -0.97
C LEU A 54 -11.75 -21.56 -0.81
N THR A 55 -11.80 -20.63 -1.77
CA THR A 55 -11.13 -19.33 -1.65
C THR A 55 -12.03 -18.20 -2.15
N VAL A 56 -11.96 -17.05 -1.48
CA VAL A 56 -12.72 -15.84 -1.84
C VAL A 56 -11.75 -14.70 -2.12
N TYR A 57 -11.86 -14.11 -3.30
CA TYR A 57 -11.07 -12.98 -3.73
C TYR A 57 -11.94 -11.79 -4.10
N SER A 58 -11.36 -10.60 -4.07
CA SER A 58 -11.96 -9.42 -4.67
C SER A 58 -10.94 -8.55 -5.43
N ARG A 59 -11.49 -7.66 -6.25
CA ARG A 59 -10.83 -6.47 -6.77
C ARG A 59 -11.88 -5.37 -6.96
N THR A 60 -11.46 -4.12 -7.07
CA THR A 60 -12.37 -3.02 -7.41
C THR A 60 -13.00 -3.24 -8.79
N GLU A 61 -14.22 -2.76 -9.00
CA GLU A 61 -14.93 -2.95 -10.27
C GLU A 61 -14.21 -2.30 -11.45
N ASP A 62 -13.60 -1.13 -11.21
CA ASP A 62 -12.86 -0.35 -12.20
C ASP A 62 -11.35 -0.70 -12.24
N ALA A 63 -10.96 -1.80 -11.58
CA ALA A 63 -9.58 -2.29 -11.58
C ALA A 63 -9.07 -2.54 -13.01
N PRO A 64 -7.86 -2.05 -13.36
CA PRO A 64 -7.15 -2.50 -14.55
C PRO A 64 -7.05 -4.03 -14.61
N ALA A 65 -7.05 -4.60 -15.82
CA ALA A 65 -7.14 -6.05 -16.00
C ALA A 65 -5.96 -6.83 -15.37
N ASP A 66 -4.82 -6.16 -15.22
CA ASP A 66 -3.57 -6.65 -14.65
C ASP A 66 -3.47 -6.44 -13.12
N GLN A 67 -4.41 -5.74 -12.49
CA GLN A 67 -4.42 -5.60 -11.04
C GLN A 67 -4.61 -6.98 -10.36
N PRO A 68 -3.74 -7.34 -9.40
CA PRO A 68 -3.87 -8.61 -8.70
C PRO A 68 -5.14 -8.66 -7.85
N TRP A 69 -5.75 -9.85 -7.78
CA TRP A 69 -6.88 -10.11 -6.90
C TRP A 69 -6.41 -10.24 -5.45
N THR A 70 -7.09 -9.60 -4.51
CA THR A 70 -6.83 -9.75 -3.08
C THR A 70 -7.63 -10.93 -2.54
N ARG A 71 -6.96 -11.86 -1.84
CA ARG A 71 -7.63 -12.97 -1.15
C ARG A 71 -8.14 -12.50 0.21
N HIS A 72 -9.40 -12.77 0.52
CA HIS A 72 -10.04 -12.36 1.76
C HIS A 72 -10.34 -13.52 2.70
N ALA A 73 -10.62 -14.70 2.15
CA ALA A 73 -10.90 -15.88 2.94
C ALA A 73 -10.44 -17.16 2.23
N ALA A 74 -10.05 -18.15 3.01
CA ALA A 74 -9.75 -19.50 2.57
C ALA A 74 -10.42 -20.51 3.52
N GLY A 75 -10.83 -21.65 3.00
CA GLY A 75 -11.57 -22.62 3.79
C GLY A 75 -11.68 -24.00 3.15
N VAL A 76 -12.39 -24.88 3.84
CA VAL A 76 -12.69 -26.24 3.44
C VAL A 76 -14.20 -26.47 3.55
N LEU A 77 -14.78 -26.97 2.46
CA LEU A 77 -16.16 -27.41 2.38
C LEU A 77 -16.20 -28.93 2.46
N GLY A 78 -17.20 -29.45 3.14
CA GLY A 78 -17.39 -30.88 3.30
C GLY A 78 -18.86 -31.26 3.29
N THR A 79 -19.09 -32.55 3.51
CA THR A 79 -20.43 -33.10 3.75
C THR A 79 -20.48 -33.71 5.14
N GLY A 80 -21.56 -33.51 5.87
CA GLY A 80 -21.70 -34.19 7.15
C GLY A 80 -23.10 -34.11 7.73
N THR A 81 -23.46 -35.07 8.56
CA THR A 81 -24.71 -34.99 9.31
C THR A 81 -24.59 -33.91 10.38
N PRO A 82 -25.48 -32.90 10.40
CA PRO A 82 -25.49 -31.94 11.49
C PRO A 82 -25.67 -32.67 12.83
N SER A 83 -24.93 -32.27 13.86
CA SER A 83 -25.26 -32.72 15.22
C SER A 83 -26.68 -32.25 15.53
N ALA A 84 -27.55 -33.15 15.96
CA ALA A 84 -28.96 -32.82 16.21
C ALA A 84 -29.05 -31.67 17.22
N LEU A 85 -29.44 -30.49 16.75
CA LEU A 85 -29.87 -29.41 17.63
C LEU A 85 -31.10 -29.91 18.37
N ALA A 86 -31.07 -29.89 19.70
CA ALA A 86 -32.26 -30.19 20.49
C ALA A 86 -33.37 -29.21 20.05
N PRO A 87 -34.63 -29.69 19.84
CA PRO A 87 -35.74 -28.81 19.51
C PRO A 87 -35.82 -27.63 20.48
N GLY A 88 -36.17 -26.44 19.96
CA GLY A 88 -36.33 -25.19 20.70
C GLY A 88 -37.50 -25.17 21.69
N ASP A 89 -37.86 -26.31 22.29
CA ASP A 89 -38.94 -26.44 23.28
C ASP A 89 -38.53 -25.93 24.68
N SER A 90 -37.30 -25.43 24.82
CA SER A 90 -36.86 -24.79 26.06
C SER A 90 -37.48 -23.39 26.18
N PRO A 91 -37.96 -22.99 27.38
CA PRO A 91 -38.52 -21.66 27.58
C PRO A 91 -37.51 -20.57 27.22
N TRP A 92 -37.99 -19.51 26.56
CA TRP A 92 -37.17 -18.40 26.11
C TRP A 92 -37.63 -17.06 26.74
N PRO A 93 -36.73 -16.28 27.37
CA PRO A 93 -35.35 -16.65 27.70
C PRO A 93 -35.30 -17.82 28.72
N PRO A 94 -34.17 -18.54 28.84
CA PRO A 94 -34.04 -19.64 29.77
C PRO A 94 -34.38 -19.23 31.21
N ALA A 95 -35.06 -20.10 31.94
CA ALA A 95 -35.36 -19.87 33.35
C ALA A 95 -34.07 -19.67 34.16
N GLY A 96 -34.01 -18.58 34.93
CA GLY A 96 -32.82 -18.21 35.72
C GLY A 96 -31.74 -17.45 34.96
N ALA A 97 -31.94 -17.09 33.68
CA ALA A 97 -31.03 -16.22 32.96
C ALA A 97 -31.19 -14.75 33.40
N THR A 98 -30.08 -14.05 33.60
CA THR A 98 -30.06 -12.64 34.04
C THR A 98 -30.02 -11.74 32.81
N ARG A 99 -30.98 -10.81 32.71
CA ARG A 99 -31.01 -9.83 31.59
C ARG A 99 -29.78 -8.92 31.65
N VAL A 100 -29.20 -8.66 30.49
CA VAL A 100 -28.09 -7.71 30.32
C VAL A 100 -28.65 -6.40 29.77
N ASP A 101 -28.17 -5.29 30.34
CA ASP A 101 -28.45 -3.96 29.82
C ASP A 101 -27.61 -3.72 28.56
N LEU A 102 -28.28 -3.27 27.49
CA LEU A 102 -27.66 -3.01 26.18
C LEU A 102 -27.50 -1.51 25.92
N ASP A 103 -27.91 -0.64 26.86
CA ASP A 103 -27.78 0.79 26.73
C ASP A 103 -26.31 1.19 26.51
N GLY A 104 -26.05 1.97 25.47
CA GLY A 104 -24.71 2.42 25.10
C GLY A 104 -23.83 1.38 24.38
N LEU A 105 -24.30 0.15 24.14
CA LEU A 105 -23.52 -0.90 23.48
C LEU A 105 -22.94 -0.44 22.13
N TYR A 106 -23.80 0.08 21.24
CA TYR A 106 -23.38 0.50 19.90
C TYR A 106 -22.53 1.78 19.92
N GLN A 107 -22.71 2.64 20.92
CA GLN A 107 -21.83 3.79 21.13
C GLN A 107 -20.42 3.32 21.52
N GLY A 108 -20.31 2.38 22.46
CA GLY A 108 -19.02 1.80 22.85
C GLY A 108 -18.31 1.09 21.69
N LEU A 109 -19.06 0.42 20.81
CA LEU A 109 -18.51 -0.18 19.58
C LEU A 109 -17.98 0.89 18.61
N ASP A 110 -18.69 2.01 18.41
CA ASP A 110 -18.23 3.13 17.58
C ASP A 110 -16.97 3.79 18.16
N GLU A 111 -16.92 4.01 19.48
CA GLU A 111 -15.73 4.53 20.18
C GLU A 111 -14.51 3.62 20.03
N ALA A 112 -14.73 2.30 19.93
CA ALA A 112 -13.69 1.31 19.67
C ALA A 112 -13.37 1.14 18.16
N GLY A 113 -13.99 1.92 17.27
CA GLY A 113 -13.73 1.96 15.83
C GLY A 113 -14.66 1.09 14.97
N LEU A 114 -15.67 0.44 15.56
CA LEU A 114 -16.68 -0.35 14.86
C LEU A 114 -18.01 0.39 14.78
N ARG A 115 -18.14 1.23 13.75
CA ARG A 115 -19.39 1.92 13.46
C ARG A 115 -20.37 1.02 12.71
N TYR A 116 -21.40 0.56 13.39
CA TYR A 116 -22.49 -0.19 12.77
C TYR A 116 -23.62 0.74 12.31
N GLY A 117 -23.99 0.65 11.04
CA GLY A 117 -25.20 1.31 10.52
C GLY A 117 -26.49 0.61 10.97
N PRO A 118 -27.68 1.23 10.75
CA PRO A 118 -28.96 0.73 11.27
C PRO A 118 -29.27 -0.73 10.89
N LEU A 119 -28.85 -1.17 9.70
CA LEU A 119 -29.05 -2.55 9.23
C LEU A 119 -28.36 -3.60 10.12
N PHE A 120 -27.24 -3.24 10.75
CA PHE A 120 -26.42 -4.13 11.59
C PHE A 120 -26.73 -3.99 13.08
N GLN A 121 -27.59 -3.05 13.48
CA GLN A 121 -27.96 -2.83 14.89
C GLN A 121 -29.16 -3.71 15.29
N GLY A 122 -29.07 -5.01 15.03
CA GLY A 122 -30.18 -5.96 15.19
C GLY A 122 -30.31 -6.59 16.56
N LEU A 123 -29.37 -6.39 17.49
CA LEU A 123 -29.41 -7.01 18.83
C LEU A 123 -30.43 -6.28 19.73
N THR A 124 -31.53 -6.97 20.06
CA THR A 124 -32.68 -6.35 20.75
C THR A 124 -32.76 -6.70 22.23
N ALA A 125 -32.28 -7.88 22.63
CA ALA A 125 -32.20 -8.29 24.03
C ALA A 125 -31.10 -9.34 24.22
N ALA A 126 -30.51 -9.36 25.42
CA ALA A 126 -29.55 -10.38 25.79
C ALA A 126 -29.69 -10.79 27.27
N TRP A 127 -29.30 -12.03 27.56
CA TRP A 127 -29.27 -12.61 28.89
C TRP A 127 -27.99 -13.43 29.09
N ARG A 128 -27.55 -13.54 30.34
CA ARG A 128 -26.43 -14.39 30.75
C ARG A 128 -26.88 -15.45 31.73
N GLN A 129 -26.37 -16.66 31.54
CA GLN A 129 -26.51 -17.76 32.48
C GLN A 129 -25.23 -18.59 32.43
N ASN A 130 -24.49 -18.64 33.54
CA ASN A 130 -23.17 -19.26 33.61
C ASN A 130 -22.25 -18.70 32.49
N ASP A 131 -21.63 -19.57 31.70
CA ASP A 131 -20.77 -19.24 30.57
C ASP A 131 -21.53 -19.10 29.23
N SER A 132 -22.87 -19.09 29.28
CA SER A 132 -23.74 -18.99 28.11
C SER A 132 -24.38 -17.60 28.00
N VAL A 133 -24.39 -17.08 26.78
CA VAL A 133 -25.12 -15.87 26.41
C VAL A 133 -26.31 -16.25 25.54
N PHE A 134 -27.46 -15.66 25.82
CA PHE A 134 -28.68 -15.79 25.04
C PHE A 134 -29.03 -14.43 24.46
N ALA A 135 -29.40 -14.36 23.19
CA ALA A 135 -29.66 -13.11 22.51
C ALA A 135 -30.85 -13.20 21.55
N GLU A 136 -31.63 -12.12 21.47
CA GLU A 136 -32.67 -11.92 20.47
C GLU A 136 -32.21 -10.89 19.44
N ILE A 137 -32.20 -11.32 18.18
CA ILE A 137 -31.76 -10.50 17.04
C ILE A 137 -32.92 -10.34 16.07
N ARG A 138 -33.08 -9.16 15.51
CA ARG A 138 -34.10 -8.87 14.50
C ARG A 138 -33.53 -7.99 13.40
N LEU A 139 -33.83 -8.33 12.15
CA LEU A 139 -33.60 -7.41 11.03
C LEU A 139 -34.53 -6.20 11.13
N PRO A 140 -34.06 -4.98 10.83
CA PRO A 140 -34.92 -3.80 10.75
C PRO A 140 -36.09 -3.99 9.78
N GLU A 141 -37.19 -3.27 10.04
CA GLU A 141 -38.31 -3.22 9.11
C GLU A 141 -37.86 -2.70 7.74
N GLY A 142 -38.35 -3.33 6.67
CA GLY A 142 -37.97 -2.99 5.29
C GLY A 142 -36.66 -3.59 4.78
N ALA A 143 -35.86 -4.26 5.62
CA ALA A 143 -34.67 -4.99 5.14
C ALA A 143 -35.08 -6.16 4.24
N ASP A 144 -34.46 -6.27 3.06
CA ASP A 144 -34.66 -7.42 2.18
C ASP A 144 -33.89 -8.64 2.74
N ALA A 145 -34.60 -9.73 2.98
CA ALA A 145 -34.02 -10.99 3.44
C ALA A 145 -34.07 -12.08 2.35
N THR A 146 -34.57 -11.74 1.16
CA THR A 146 -34.71 -12.70 0.07
C THR A 146 -33.35 -13.03 -0.54
N GLY A 147 -33.18 -14.27 -1.01
CA GLY A 147 -31.95 -14.71 -1.69
C GLY A 147 -30.79 -15.11 -0.77
N PHE A 148 -30.91 -14.94 0.55
CA PHE A 148 -29.90 -15.36 1.51
C PHE A 148 -30.26 -16.68 2.21
N GLY A 149 -29.25 -17.50 2.49
CA GLY A 149 -29.34 -18.59 3.45
C GLY A 149 -29.63 -18.02 4.85
N VAL A 150 -28.70 -17.22 5.37
CA VAL A 150 -28.94 -16.33 6.51
C VAL A 150 -28.46 -14.93 6.15
N HIS A 151 -29.32 -13.93 6.32
CA HIS A 151 -28.95 -12.55 6.00
C HIS A 151 -27.67 -12.12 6.76
N PRO A 152 -26.59 -11.65 6.09
CA PRO A 152 -25.31 -11.38 6.73
C PRO A 152 -25.39 -10.41 7.91
N ALA A 153 -26.21 -9.36 7.83
CA ALA A 153 -26.41 -8.42 8.94
C ALA A 153 -27.17 -9.02 10.13
N LEU A 154 -28.05 -10.01 9.90
CA LEU A 154 -28.76 -10.72 10.96
C LEU A 154 -27.79 -11.62 11.72
N LEU A 155 -26.94 -12.36 11.00
CA LEU A 155 -25.91 -13.18 11.61
C LEU A 155 -24.86 -12.32 12.31
N ASP A 156 -24.48 -11.17 11.72
CA ASP A 156 -23.45 -10.28 12.30
C ASP A 156 -23.92 -9.67 13.63
N ALA A 157 -25.18 -9.20 13.69
CA ALA A 157 -25.77 -8.70 14.92
C ALA A 157 -25.83 -9.77 16.03
N ALA A 158 -25.91 -11.06 15.70
CA ALA A 158 -25.78 -12.13 16.68
C ALA A 158 -24.38 -12.20 17.30
N LEU A 159 -23.34 -11.90 16.51
CA LEU A 159 -21.95 -11.89 17.00
C LEU A 159 -21.68 -10.73 17.95
N HIS A 160 -22.46 -9.65 17.91
CA HIS A 160 -22.28 -8.51 18.84
C HIS A 160 -22.51 -8.94 20.30
N ALA A 161 -23.35 -9.95 20.53
CA ALA A 161 -23.59 -10.54 21.84
C ALA A 161 -22.39 -11.34 22.38
N MET A 162 -21.37 -11.65 21.56
CA MET A 162 -20.17 -12.35 22.00
C MET A 162 -19.34 -11.53 22.98
N SER A 163 -19.42 -10.20 22.91
CA SER A 163 -18.82 -9.29 23.90
C SER A 163 -19.31 -9.56 25.34
N LEU A 164 -20.50 -10.15 25.48
CA LEU A 164 -21.12 -10.48 26.77
C LEU A 164 -20.62 -11.79 27.37
N THR A 165 -19.87 -12.60 26.61
CA THR A 165 -19.33 -13.90 27.08
C THR A 165 -18.16 -13.74 28.05
N GLY A 166 -17.59 -12.54 28.15
CA GLY A 166 -16.39 -12.26 28.96
C GLY A 166 -15.10 -12.85 28.37
N ILE A 167 -15.13 -13.30 27.11
CA ILE A 167 -13.93 -13.65 26.35
C ILE A 167 -13.14 -12.38 26.03
N GLY A 168 -11.82 -12.44 26.17
CA GLY A 168 -10.87 -11.46 25.59
C GLY A 168 -11.15 -9.99 25.90
N TYR A 169 -11.83 -9.67 27.00
CA TYR A 169 -12.14 -8.29 27.37
C TYR A 169 -10.86 -7.56 27.77
N GLU A 170 -10.40 -6.69 26.88
CA GLU A 170 -9.33 -5.74 27.13
C GLU A 170 -9.83 -4.32 26.79
N PRO A 171 -9.62 -3.33 27.67
CA PRO A 171 -9.96 -1.95 27.36
C PRO A 171 -9.29 -1.48 26.06
N GLY A 172 -10.08 -0.95 25.12
CA GLY A 172 -9.58 -0.39 23.86
C GLY A 172 -9.30 -1.40 22.74
N ARG A 173 -9.62 -2.70 22.93
CA ARG A 173 -9.59 -3.69 21.85
C ARG A 173 -10.99 -4.21 21.55
N VAL A 174 -11.20 -4.61 20.29
CA VAL A 174 -12.43 -5.28 19.87
C VAL A 174 -12.14 -6.69 19.39
N LEU A 175 -13.01 -7.62 19.77
CA LEU A 175 -12.96 -8.99 19.28
C LEU A 175 -13.63 -9.08 17.92
N LEU A 176 -12.89 -9.59 16.95
CA LEU A 176 -13.40 -9.85 15.60
C LEU A 176 -13.36 -11.36 15.30
N PRO A 177 -14.37 -11.88 14.59
CA PRO A 177 -14.34 -13.22 14.02
C PRO A 177 -13.11 -13.43 13.14
N PHE A 178 -12.35 -14.50 13.39
CA PHE A 178 -11.16 -14.84 12.61
C PHE A 178 -11.32 -16.16 11.86
N ALA A 179 -11.73 -17.24 12.54
CA ALA A 179 -11.92 -18.55 11.94
C ALA A 179 -13.24 -19.18 12.37
N TRP A 180 -13.97 -19.74 11.40
CA TRP A 180 -15.23 -20.44 11.57
C TRP A 180 -14.99 -21.93 11.37
N GLY A 181 -15.60 -22.76 12.20
CA GLY A 181 -15.50 -24.21 12.11
C GLY A 181 -16.84 -24.90 12.35
N GLY A 182 -17.14 -25.89 11.51
CA GLY A 182 -18.37 -26.69 11.60
C GLY A 182 -19.63 -25.84 11.48
N VAL A 183 -19.76 -25.09 10.39
CA VAL A 183 -20.96 -24.28 10.11
C VAL A 183 -21.97 -25.11 9.33
N TYR A 184 -23.21 -25.13 9.81
CA TYR A 184 -24.35 -25.76 9.16
C TYR A 184 -25.51 -24.79 9.05
N LEU A 185 -26.08 -24.70 7.85
CA LEU A 185 -27.35 -24.03 7.60
C LEU A 185 -28.49 -25.05 7.69
N HIS A 186 -29.47 -24.79 8.53
CA HIS A 186 -30.62 -25.68 8.78
C HIS A 186 -31.91 -25.16 8.14
N GLY A 187 -32.04 -23.85 7.98
CA GLY A 187 -33.23 -23.19 7.46
C GLY A 187 -32.93 -21.80 6.92
N THR A 188 -33.75 -21.33 5.99
CA THR A 188 -33.57 -20.04 5.30
C THR A 188 -34.74 -19.08 5.52
N GLY A 189 -34.54 -17.81 5.19
CA GLY A 189 -35.60 -16.79 5.25
C GLY A 189 -35.92 -16.24 6.65
N ALA A 190 -35.11 -16.59 7.66
CA ALA A 190 -35.27 -16.05 9.01
C ALA A 190 -35.07 -14.53 9.03
N ARG A 191 -35.99 -13.82 9.70
CA ARG A 191 -35.90 -12.35 9.93
C ARG A 191 -35.58 -11.99 11.38
N ALA A 192 -35.63 -12.99 12.26
CA ALA A 192 -35.29 -12.88 13.66
C ALA A 192 -34.60 -14.17 14.11
N LEU A 193 -33.67 -14.05 15.05
CA LEU A 193 -32.96 -15.18 15.63
C LEU A 193 -33.05 -15.14 17.15
N ARG A 194 -33.25 -16.31 17.75
CA ARG A 194 -32.94 -16.62 19.14
C ARG A 194 -31.63 -17.39 19.16
N VAL A 195 -30.61 -16.76 19.74
CA VAL A 195 -29.22 -17.21 19.63
C VAL A 195 -28.70 -17.61 21.00
N ARG A 196 -28.09 -18.78 21.08
CA ARG A 196 -27.30 -19.22 22.23
C ARG A 196 -25.83 -19.28 21.82
N ILE A 197 -24.99 -18.63 22.61
CA ILE A 197 -23.53 -18.61 22.47
C ILE A 197 -22.94 -19.25 23.71
N ASP A 198 -22.14 -20.29 23.54
CA ASP A 198 -21.43 -20.95 24.64
C ASP A 198 -19.93 -20.75 24.47
N ARG A 199 -19.24 -20.37 25.55
CA ARG A 199 -17.78 -20.30 25.53
C ARG A 199 -17.18 -21.70 25.41
N THR A 200 -16.31 -21.89 24.42
CA THR A 200 -15.60 -23.16 24.18
C THR A 200 -14.13 -23.11 24.57
N GLY A 201 -13.55 -21.91 24.70
CA GLY A 201 -12.15 -21.72 25.07
C GLY A 201 -11.83 -20.31 25.56
N SER A 202 -10.55 -19.96 25.62
CA SER A 202 -10.09 -18.61 26.00
C SER A 202 -10.47 -17.55 24.98
N ASP A 203 -10.57 -17.93 23.70
CA ASP A 203 -10.72 -17.10 22.50
C ASP A 203 -11.73 -17.68 21.50
N SER A 204 -12.53 -18.68 21.90
CA SER A 204 -13.50 -19.34 21.02
C SER A 204 -14.87 -19.52 21.67
N VAL A 205 -15.90 -19.51 20.83
CA VAL A 205 -17.29 -19.81 21.18
C VAL A 205 -17.90 -20.81 20.20
N SER A 206 -19.00 -21.46 20.60
CA SER A 206 -19.97 -22.05 19.68
C SER A 206 -21.23 -21.19 19.62
N LEU A 207 -21.97 -21.27 18.51
CA LEU A 207 -23.21 -20.52 18.31
C LEU A 207 -24.30 -21.43 17.75
N THR A 208 -25.49 -21.34 18.30
CA THR A 208 -26.69 -21.98 17.74
C THR A 208 -27.82 -20.97 17.66
N ALA A 209 -28.56 -20.97 16.55
CA ALA A 209 -29.63 -20.03 16.31
C ALA A 209 -30.90 -20.73 15.84
N THR A 210 -32.03 -20.27 16.36
CA THR A 210 -33.39 -20.67 15.94
C THR A 210 -34.19 -19.45 15.52
N ASP A 211 -35.24 -19.64 14.73
CA ASP A 211 -36.22 -18.60 14.44
C ASP A 211 -37.17 -18.34 15.63
N ASP A 212 -38.15 -17.45 15.46
CA ASP A 212 -39.14 -17.13 16.49
C ASP A 212 -40.10 -18.28 16.82
N SER A 213 -40.24 -19.24 15.89
CA SER A 213 -40.98 -20.48 16.06
C SER A 213 -40.16 -21.61 16.70
N GLY A 214 -38.87 -21.39 16.95
CA GLY A 214 -37.96 -22.38 17.54
C GLY A 214 -37.35 -23.36 16.54
N ARG A 215 -37.50 -23.13 15.22
CA ARG A 215 -36.87 -23.96 14.20
C ARG A 215 -35.39 -23.61 14.06
N PRO A 216 -34.48 -24.60 14.00
CA PRO A 216 -33.07 -24.35 13.72
C PRO A 216 -32.83 -23.56 12.44
N VAL A 217 -31.94 -22.57 12.52
CA VAL A 217 -31.53 -21.73 11.37
C VAL A 217 -30.06 -21.98 11.05
N ILE A 218 -29.16 -21.78 12.00
CA ILE A 218 -27.71 -21.97 11.79
C ILE A 218 -27.04 -22.49 13.06
N SER A 219 -26.03 -23.35 12.91
CA SER A 219 -25.12 -23.74 13.98
C SER A 219 -23.68 -23.59 13.56
N ILE A 220 -22.84 -23.13 14.48
CA ILE A 220 -21.40 -22.96 14.33
C ILE A 220 -20.74 -23.70 15.49
N GLY A 221 -19.98 -24.74 15.18
CA GLY A 221 -19.30 -25.57 16.18
C GLY A 221 -18.18 -24.83 16.90
N SER A 222 -17.44 -23.99 16.17
CA SER A 222 -16.37 -23.15 16.72
C SER A 222 -16.27 -21.84 15.96
N LEU A 223 -16.10 -20.75 16.69
CA LEU A 223 -15.80 -19.42 16.17
C LEU A 223 -14.65 -18.83 16.99
N VAL A 224 -13.48 -18.77 16.38
CA VAL A 224 -12.26 -18.22 16.98
C VAL A 224 -12.25 -16.70 16.78
N LEU A 225 -11.91 -15.98 17.84
CA LEU A 225 -11.89 -14.53 17.90
C LEU A 225 -10.48 -14.00 18.07
N ARG A 226 -10.23 -12.82 17.49
CA ARG A 226 -8.98 -12.08 17.70
C ARG A 226 -9.25 -10.67 18.19
N ALA A 227 -8.45 -10.23 19.16
CA ALA A 227 -8.51 -8.87 19.70
C ALA A 227 -7.66 -7.93 18.83
N VAL A 228 -8.32 -6.96 18.20
CA VAL A 228 -7.69 -5.96 17.33
C VAL A 228 -7.80 -4.58 17.98
N SER A 229 -6.75 -3.78 17.90
CA SER A 229 -6.78 -2.39 18.40
C SER A 229 -7.39 -1.44 17.36
N ALA A 230 -7.89 -0.29 17.82
CA ALA A 230 -8.39 0.76 16.93
C ALA A 230 -7.34 1.23 15.90
N ASP A 231 -6.06 1.25 16.28
CA ASP A 231 -4.97 1.67 15.38
C ASP A 231 -4.68 0.63 14.30
N GLN A 232 -4.77 -0.66 14.62
CA GLN A 232 -4.68 -1.74 13.63
C GLN A 232 -5.84 -1.70 12.62
N LEU A 233 -7.05 -1.34 13.07
CA LEU A 233 -8.20 -1.11 12.18
C LEU A 233 -8.05 0.11 11.28
N ARG A 234 -7.36 1.17 11.74
CA ARG A 234 -7.07 2.36 10.94
C ARG A 234 -5.96 2.11 9.93
N ALA A 235 -4.90 1.40 10.33
CA ALA A 235 -3.75 1.07 9.49
C ALA A 235 -4.09 0.05 8.38
N SER A 236 -5.14 -0.75 8.55
CA SER A 236 -5.64 -1.70 7.54
C SER A 236 -6.61 -1.07 6.52
N ARG A 237 -6.94 0.22 6.65
CA ARG A 237 -7.52 0.96 5.53
C ARG A 237 -6.44 1.12 4.46
N PRO A 238 -6.74 0.87 3.18
CA PRO A 238 -5.77 1.15 2.12
C PRO A 238 -5.32 2.61 2.27
N VAL A 239 -4.03 2.77 2.58
CA VAL A 239 -3.38 4.07 2.67
C VAL A 239 -3.60 4.73 1.32
N ALA A 240 -3.91 6.03 1.31
CA ALA A 240 -3.99 6.87 0.11
C ALA A 240 -2.65 6.98 -0.67
N GLY A 241 -1.72 6.04 -0.51
CA GLY A 241 -0.46 5.95 -1.23
C GLY A 241 -0.65 5.66 -2.72
N GLU A 242 -1.81 5.15 -3.13
CA GLU A 242 -2.11 4.98 -4.55
C GLU A 242 -2.47 6.31 -5.25
N SER A 243 -2.74 7.41 -4.56
CA SER A 243 -3.11 8.71 -5.18
C SER A 243 -2.05 9.80 -5.06
N LEU A 244 -0.95 9.51 -4.37
CA LEU A 244 0.14 10.45 -4.15
C LEU A 244 1.25 10.19 -5.18
N TYR A 245 1.74 11.28 -5.78
CA TYR A 245 2.80 11.23 -6.78
C TYR A 245 3.97 12.12 -6.34
N GLN A 246 5.17 11.70 -6.68
CA GLN A 246 6.40 12.46 -6.52
C GLN A 246 7.13 12.59 -7.85
N LEU A 247 8.02 13.59 -7.93
CA LEU A 247 8.96 13.69 -9.04
C LEU A 247 10.19 12.87 -8.72
N ASP A 248 10.48 11.90 -9.57
CA ASP A 248 11.73 11.15 -9.57
C ASP A 248 12.63 11.68 -10.69
N TRP A 249 13.93 11.83 -10.40
CA TRP A 249 14.90 12.37 -11.35
C TRP A 249 15.70 11.22 -11.94
N THR A 250 15.34 10.81 -13.15
CA THR A 250 15.94 9.65 -13.80
C THR A 250 17.14 10.06 -14.65
N PRO A 251 18.26 9.32 -14.60
CA PRO A 251 19.41 9.56 -15.47
C PRO A 251 19.04 9.48 -16.96
N VAL A 252 19.49 10.47 -17.72
CA VAL A 252 19.37 10.50 -19.18
C VAL A 252 20.73 10.17 -19.78
N PRO A 253 20.84 9.12 -20.62
CA PRO A 253 22.10 8.79 -21.27
C PRO A 253 22.64 9.99 -22.06
N VAL A 254 23.89 10.35 -21.78
CA VAL A 254 24.60 11.35 -22.59
C VAL A 254 24.89 10.73 -23.96
N PRO A 255 24.43 11.32 -25.07
CA PRO A 255 24.84 10.84 -26.39
C PRO A 255 26.37 10.90 -26.49
N GLU A 256 27.02 9.77 -26.82
CA GLU A 256 28.45 9.77 -27.13
C GLU A 256 28.69 10.77 -28.26
N ALA A 257 29.56 11.76 -28.01
CA ALA A 257 29.73 12.96 -28.81
C ALA A 257 29.65 12.72 -30.33
N VAL A 258 28.46 12.97 -30.90
CA VAL A 258 28.25 13.20 -32.32
C VAL A 258 28.27 14.71 -32.48
N GLY A 259 29.26 15.22 -33.23
CA GLY A 259 29.64 16.63 -33.21
C GLY A 259 28.49 17.60 -33.35
N ILE A 260 28.42 18.59 -32.45
CA ILE A 260 27.62 19.83 -32.44
C ILE A 260 26.78 19.99 -33.72
N GLN A 261 25.63 19.35 -33.78
CA GLN A 261 24.68 19.49 -34.90
C GLN A 261 23.53 20.38 -34.46
N GLY A 262 23.84 21.65 -34.18
CA GLY A 262 22.82 22.62 -33.80
C GLY A 262 23.34 24.05 -33.95
N SER A 263 22.48 24.94 -34.39
CA SER A 263 22.69 26.38 -34.41
C SER A 263 22.07 27.00 -33.16
N TRP A 264 22.87 27.71 -32.38
CA TRP A 264 22.44 28.30 -31.12
C TRP A 264 22.58 29.82 -31.14
N ALA A 265 21.77 30.49 -30.33
CA ALA A 265 21.91 31.92 -30.06
C ALA A 265 21.70 32.21 -28.57
N PHE A 266 22.33 33.26 -28.05
CA PHE A 266 22.11 33.76 -26.69
C PHE A 266 21.26 35.02 -26.71
N LEU A 267 20.29 35.09 -25.80
CA LEU A 267 19.68 36.36 -25.40
C LEU A 267 20.32 36.86 -24.11
N ASP A 268 20.51 38.17 -24.04
CA ASP A 268 21.17 38.88 -22.94
C ASP A 268 22.71 38.74 -22.92
N SER A 269 23.38 39.85 -22.61
CA SER A 269 24.83 39.98 -22.43
C SER A 269 25.38 39.34 -21.16
N ARG A 270 24.51 38.95 -20.20
CA ARG A 270 24.92 38.32 -18.92
C ARG A 270 25.32 36.84 -19.02
N ALA A 271 25.28 36.26 -20.22
CA ALA A 271 25.54 34.83 -20.47
C ALA A 271 27.02 34.40 -20.40
N GLU A 272 27.96 35.25 -19.97
CA GLU A 272 29.40 34.92 -19.98
C GLU A 272 29.78 33.80 -18.98
N SER A 273 29.09 33.66 -17.85
CA SER A 273 29.51 32.72 -16.79
C SER A 273 28.90 31.31 -16.87
N VAL A 274 27.81 31.09 -17.64
CA VAL A 274 27.07 29.81 -17.63
C VAL A 274 27.23 28.98 -18.90
N CYS A 275 27.80 29.58 -19.94
CA CYS A 275 27.95 28.96 -21.25
C CYS A 275 29.41 28.93 -21.70
N ALA A 276 30.35 28.80 -20.75
CA ALA A 276 31.80 28.87 -21.00
C ALA A 276 32.32 27.88 -22.08
N GLY A 277 31.52 26.89 -22.48
CA GLY A 277 31.82 25.94 -23.56
C GLY A 277 30.99 26.07 -24.84
N LEU A 278 30.02 26.99 -24.94
CA LEU A 278 29.17 27.16 -26.14
C LEU A 278 29.57 28.40 -26.95
N VAL A 279 29.86 28.20 -28.24
CA VAL A 279 30.06 29.29 -29.21
C VAL A 279 28.74 29.55 -29.95
N ALA A 280 28.14 30.73 -29.75
CA ALA A 280 26.89 31.12 -30.39
C ALA A 280 26.78 32.64 -30.54
N ASP A 281 25.99 33.07 -31.53
CA ASP A 281 25.69 34.48 -31.77
C ASP A 281 24.86 35.08 -30.62
N ARG A 282 25.04 36.38 -30.37
CA ARG A 282 24.43 37.07 -29.23
C ARG A 282 23.50 38.17 -29.69
N PHE A 283 22.30 38.19 -29.11
CA PHE A 283 21.29 39.20 -29.39
C PHE A 283 20.83 39.86 -28.08
N PRO A 284 20.58 41.18 -28.08
CA PRO A 284 20.15 41.88 -26.87
C PRO A 284 18.75 41.48 -26.41
N ASP A 285 17.86 41.15 -27.35
CA ASP A 285 16.49 40.73 -27.08
C ASP A 285 15.91 39.90 -28.24
N VAL A 286 14.69 39.38 -28.03
CA VAL A 286 13.94 38.58 -29.03
C VAL A 286 13.72 39.36 -30.33
N ASN A 287 13.50 40.68 -30.26
CA ASN A 287 13.19 41.50 -31.43
C ASN A 287 14.42 41.64 -32.34
N ALA A 288 15.60 41.84 -31.76
CA ALA A 288 16.85 41.93 -32.51
C ALA A 288 17.17 40.60 -33.22
N LEU A 289 16.93 39.47 -32.54
CA LEU A 289 17.06 38.14 -33.16
C LEU A 289 16.03 37.96 -34.29
N ALA A 290 14.76 38.23 -34.05
CA ALA A 290 13.70 38.12 -35.05
C ALA A 290 13.97 39.02 -36.27
N GLN A 291 14.50 40.22 -36.06
CA GLN A 291 14.90 41.13 -37.14
C GLN A 291 16.06 40.55 -37.97
N ALA A 292 17.06 39.95 -37.33
CA ALA A 292 18.18 39.32 -38.04
C ALA A 292 17.70 38.15 -38.92
N VAL A 293 16.84 37.27 -38.36
CA VAL A 293 16.24 36.15 -39.10
C VAL A 293 15.38 36.67 -40.26
N SER A 294 14.53 37.66 -40.00
CA SER A 294 13.69 38.28 -41.04
C SER A 294 14.50 38.99 -42.13
N SER A 295 15.74 39.40 -41.82
CA SER A 295 16.67 40.02 -42.76
C SER A 295 17.53 39.01 -43.53
N GLY A 296 17.30 37.70 -43.35
CA GLY A 296 17.93 36.63 -44.10
C GLY A 296 18.98 35.81 -43.34
N ALA A 297 19.18 36.04 -42.04
CA ALA A 297 19.97 35.13 -41.22
C ALA A 297 19.21 33.80 -40.98
N PRO A 298 19.90 32.65 -40.87
CA PRO A 298 19.24 31.40 -40.49
C PRO A 298 18.66 31.49 -39.08
N ALA A 299 17.47 30.93 -38.87
CA ALA A 299 16.88 30.82 -37.54
C ALA A 299 17.64 29.78 -36.71
N PRO A 300 18.04 30.08 -35.46
CA PRO A 300 18.74 29.12 -34.60
C PRO A 300 17.80 27.99 -34.16
N ASP A 301 18.33 26.79 -33.95
CA ASP A 301 17.59 25.64 -33.43
C ASP A 301 17.20 25.84 -31.96
N ALA A 302 18.09 26.46 -31.18
CA ALA A 302 17.85 26.78 -29.77
C ALA A 302 18.35 28.19 -29.40
N VAL A 303 17.55 28.90 -28.61
CA VAL A 303 17.85 30.24 -28.10
C VAL A 303 17.93 30.17 -26.59
N ILE A 304 19.11 30.43 -26.05
CA ILE A 304 19.43 30.22 -24.63
C ILE A 304 19.30 31.53 -23.87
N VAL A 305 18.58 31.49 -22.76
CA VAL A 305 18.34 32.63 -21.87
C VAL A 305 18.69 32.25 -20.43
N PRO A 306 19.74 32.84 -19.85
CA PRO A 306 20.07 32.63 -18.45
C PRO A 306 19.11 33.38 -17.53
N PHE A 307 18.47 32.65 -16.61
CA PHE A 307 17.71 33.17 -15.47
C PHE A 307 18.50 32.91 -14.20
N LEU A 308 19.52 33.74 -13.98
CA LEU A 308 20.49 33.60 -12.90
C LEU A 308 20.46 34.84 -12.00
N ASP A 309 20.53 34.62 -10.69
CA ASP A 309 20.76 35.64 -9.65
C ASP A 309 19.77 36.82 -9.66
N GLU A 310 18.53 36.58 -9.22
CA GLU A 310 17.69 37.63 -8.64
C GLU A 310 17.93 37.70 -7.12
N ARG A 311 19.09 38.24 -6.73
CA ARG A 311 19.43 38.44 -5.31
C ARG A 311 18.64 39.63 -4.74
N GLY A 312 17.97 39.43 -3.62
CA GLY A 312 17.20 40.46 -2.94
C GLY A 312 16.19 39.86 -1.97
N ASP A 313 15.19 40.67 -1.59
CA ASP A 313 14.02 40.16 -0.88
C ASP A 313 13.33 39.07 -1.71
N ALA A 314 13.11 37.90 -1.12
CA ALA A 314 12.65 36.70 -1.83
C ALA A 314 11.32 36.92 -2.57
N VAL A 315 10.40 37.69 -1.97
CA VAL A 315 9.10 37.98 -2.58
C VAL A 315 9.25 38.90 -3.79
N ALA A 316 10.04 39.97 -3.66
CA ALA A 316 10.33 40.88 -4.76
C ALA A 316 11.04 40.17 -5.93
N ALA A 317 12.02 39.31 -5.62
CA ALA A 317 12.77 38.53 -6.60
C ALA A 317 11.87 37.54 -7.36
N VAL A 318 11.00 36.78 -6.66
CA VAL A 318 10.03 35.88 -7.30
C VAL A 318 9.11 36.65 -8.25
N ARG A 319 8.58 37.81 -7.82
CA ARG A 319 7.68 38.63 -8.64
C ARG A 319 8.37 39.19 -9.87
N ALA A 320 9.60 39.68 -9.74
CA ALA A 320 10.36 40.21 -10.85
C ALA A 320 10.76 39.10 -11.83
N ALA A 321 11.27 37.97 -11.35
CA ALA A 321 11.68 36.84 -12.19
C ALA A 321 10.51 36.26 -13.00
N THR A 322 9.37 35.98 -12.34
CA THR A 322 8.17 35.47 -13.01
C THR A 322 7.57 36.49 -13.97
N GLY A 323 7.58 37.78 -13.63
CA GLY A 323 7.16 38.86 -14.55
C GLY A 323 8.04 38.97 -15.79
N ARG A 324 9.37 38.88 -15.63
CA ARG A 324 10.33 38.86 -16.75
C ARG A 324 10.14 37.62 -17.61
N ALA A 325 9.98 36.44 -16.99
CA ALA A 325 9.72 35.18 -17.70
C ALA A 325 8.41 35.26 -18.50
N LEU A 326 7.31 35.71 -17.89
CA LEU A 326 6.02 35.84 -18.59
C LEU A 326 6.12 36.75 -19.82
N LEU A 327 6.74 37.93 -19.68
CA LEU A 327 6.93 38.86 -20.80
C LEU A 327 7.80 38.27 -21.90
N LEU A 328 8.85 37.53 -21.54
CA LEU A 328 9.72 36.84 -22.49
C LEU A 328 8.94 35.77 -23.26
N LEU A 329 8.20 34.90 -22.55
CA LEU A 329 7.40 33.83 -23.17
C LEU A 329 6.34 34.40 -24.13
N GLN A 330 5.64 35.47 -23.71
CA GLN A 330 4.64 36.13 -24.55
C GLN A 330 5.24 36.74 -25.81
N LYS A 331 6.39 37.44 -25.70
CA LYS A 331 7.10 37.98 -26.86
C LYS A 331 7.57 36.86 -27.78
N TRP A 332 8.19 35.82 -27.22
CA TRP A 332 8.66 34.66 -27.99
C TRP A 332 7.55 33.99 -28.81
N LEU A 333 6.37 33.81 -28.22
CA LEU A 333 5.23 33.20 -28.90
C LEU A 333 4.60 34.11 -29.95
N ALA A 334 4.78 35.43 -29.86
CA ALA A 334 4.27 36.40 -30.84
C ALA A 334 5.15 36.51 -32.10
N GLU A 335 6.38 35.99 -32.09
CA GLU A 335 7.32 36.10 -33.21
C GLU A 335 7.27 34.87 -34.14
N ASP A 336 6.54 34.99 -35.25
CA ASP A 336 6.39 33.93 -36.27
C ASP A 336 7.74 33.50 -36.89
N ALA A 337 8.69 34.42 -37.03
CA ALA A 337 10.00 34.17 -37.60
C ALA A 337 10.84 33.16 -36.80
N LEU A 338 10.49 32.94 -35.52
CA LEU A 338 11.17 32.03 -34.60
C LEU A 338 10.31 30.78 -34.30
N GLY A 339 9.28 30.52 -35.11
CA GLY A 339 8.35 29.41 -34.90
C GLY A 339 8.98 28.01 -34.94
N SER A 340 10.13 27.85 -35.59
CA SER A 340 10.91 26.60 -35.63
C SER A 340 11.98 26.51 -34.52
N SER A 341 12.23 27.59 -33.79
CA SER A 341 13.24 27.67 -32.75
C SER A 341 12.66 27.27 -31.39
N ARG A 342 13.52 26.71 -30.52
CA ARG A 342 13.18 26.41 -29.12
C ARG A 342 13.79 27.46 -28.19
N LEU A 343 13.04 27.93 -27.20
CA LEU A 343 13.57 28.82 -26.16
C LEU A 343 14.02 27.98 -24.96
N VAL A 344 15.30 28.08 -24.60
CA VAL A 344 15.93 27.35 -23.50
C VAL A 344 16.13 28.30 -22.33
N ILE A 345 15.52 28.01 -21.20
CA ILE A 345 15.65 28.79 -19.97
C ILE A 345 16.61 28.03 -19.06
N VAL A 346 17.75 28.66 -18.76
CA VAL A 346 18.81 28.08 -17.94
C VAL A 346 18.78 28.71 -16.55
N THR A 347 18.59 27.88 -15.52
CA THR A 347 18.53 28.29 -14.11
C THR A 347 19.66 27.63 -13.31
N ARG A 348 19.87 28.07 -12.06
CA ARG A 348 20.84 27.46 -11.14
C ARG A 348 20.20 27.20 -9.78
N GLY A 349 20.19 25.95 -9.33
CA GLY A 349 19.66 25.56 -8.03
C GLY A 349 18.15 25.82 -7.90
N ALA A 350 17.41 25.82 -9.01
CA ALA A 350 15.96 26.03 -9.04
C ALA A 350 15.17 24.78 -8.66
N VAL A 351 15.80 23.61 -8.75
CA VAL A 351 15.20 22.31 -8.44
C VAL A 351 16.18 21.47 -7.61
N ALA A 352 15.62 20.61 -6.76
CA ALA A 352 16.37 19.57 -6.06
C ALA A 352 16.15 18.23 -6.78
N ILE A 353 17.24 17.50 -7.05
CA ILE A 353 17.19 16.22 -7.76
C ILE A 353 17.35 15.00 -6.86
N GLY A 354 17.71 15.18 -5.59
CA GLY A 354 17.85 14.09 -4.62
C GLY A 354 17.52 14.52 -3.19
N GLU A 355 17.36 13.55 -2.29
CA GLU A 355 16.93 13.76 -0.90
C GLU A 355 17.86 14.65 -0.06
N HIS A 356 19.11 14.82 -0.50
CA HIS A 356 20.15 15.58 0.19
C HIS A 356 20.43 16.94 -0.46
N GLU A 357 19.60 17.37 -1.42
CA GLU A 357 19.71 18.66 -2.10
C GLU A 357 18.52 19.54 -1.74
N ASP A 358 18.79 20.79 -1.35
CA ASP A 358 17.76 21.81 -1.15
C ASP A 358 17.69 22.76 -2.34
N VAL A 359 16.50 23.28 -2.63
CA VAL A 359 16.31 24.35 -3.62
C VAL A 359 16.99 25.63 -3.13
N GLN A 360 17.94 26.14 -3.90
CA GLN A 360 18.76 27.31 -3.55
C GLN A 360 18.24 28.61 -4.14
N ASP A 361 17.53 28.56 -5.27
CA ASP A 361 16.96 29.74 -5.95
C ASP A 361 15.43 29.61 -6.09
N LEU A 362 14.71 30.18 -5.13
CA LEU A 362 13.25 30.18 -5.11
C LEU A 362 12.62 31.01 -6.24
N ALA A 363 13.31 32.05 -6.73
CA ALA A 363 12.81 32.86 -7.82
C ALA A 363 12.86 32.08 -9.14
N ALA A 364 13.96 31.37 -9.38
CA ALA A 364 14.09 30.46 -10.51
C ALA A 364 13.15 29.25 -10.39
N ALA A 365 12.91 28.72 -9.18
CA ALA A 365 11.93 27.65 -8.94
C ALA A 365 10.50 28.08 -9.35
N ALA A 366 10.14 29.34 -9.09
CA ALA A 366 8.85 29.89 -9.53
C ALA A 366 8.78 30.04 -11.07
N VAL A 367 9.89 30.39 -11.73
CA VAL A 367 9.99 30.41 -13.20
C VAL A 367 9.78 29.00 -13.77
N TRP A 368 10.34 27.95 -13.14
CA TRP A 368 10.07 26.55 -13.51
C TRP A 368 8.58 26.20 -13.46
N GLY A 369 7.85 26.65 -12.45
CA GLY A 369 6.39 26.47 -12.37
C GLY A 369 5.64 27.13 -13.53
N LEU A 370 5.98 28.38 -13.84
CA LEU A 370 5.36 29.15 -14.93
C LEU A 370 5.64 28.51 -16.31
N VAL A 371 6.91 28.18 -16.57
CA VAL A 371 7.33 27.62 -17.87
C VAL A 371 6.74 26.24 -18.10
N ARG A 372 6.57 25.40 -17.06
CA ARG A 372 5.88 24.11 -17.17
C ARG A 372 4.43 24.25 -17.67
N SER A 373 3.75 25.32 -17.26
CA SER A 373 2.41 25.64 -17.79
C SER A 373 2.49 26.00 -19.28
N ALA A 374 3.45 26.85 -19.66
CA ALA A 374 3.67 27.22 -21.07
C ALA A 374 4.09 26.04 -21.97
N GLN A 375 4.86 25.07 -21.44
CA GLN A 375 5.22 23.82 -22.11
C GLN A 375 3.98 22.96 -22.42
N SER A 376 3.02 22.91 -21.49
CA SER A 376 1.77 22.17 -21.68
C SER A 376 0.89 22.78 -22.76
N GLU A 377 0.89 24.11 -22.86
CA GLU A 377 0.15 24.85 -23.89
C GLU A 377 0.85 24.86 -25.26
N ASN A 378 2.19 24.84 -25.29
CA ASN A 378 3.00 24.93 -26.50
C ASN A 378 4.09 23.84 -26.53
N PRO A 379 3.73 22.57 -26.80
CA PRO A 379 4.68 21.46 -26.79
C PRO A 379 5.87 21.69 -27.72
N GLY A 380 7.08 21.42 -27.23
CA GLY A 380 8.33 21.53 -27.99
C GLY A 380 8.87 22.95 -28.18
N ARG A 381 8.18 24.01 -27.71
CA ARG A 381 8.65 25.40 -27.85
C ARG A 381 9.61 25.87 -26.75
N PHE A 382 9.59 25.22 -25.59
CA PHE A 382 10.35 25.63 -24.40
C PHE A 382 11.10 24.46 -23.77
N VAL A 383 12.34 24.70 -23.35
CA VAL A 383 13.18 23.75 -22.62
C VAL A 383 13.65 24.42 -21.32
N LEU A 384 13.59 23.69 -20.19
CA LEU A 384 14.13 24.10 -18.91
C LEU A 384 15.41 23.30 -18.61
N VAL A 385 16.47 24.00 -18.23
CA VAL A 385 17.73 23.36 -17.79
C VAL A 385 18.17 23.99 -16.49
N ASP A 386 18.28 23.20 -15.42
CA ASP A 386 18.87 23.66 -14.16
C ASP A 386 20.29 23.12 -14.01
N ILE A 387 21.27 24.00 -13.80
CA ILE A 387 22.70 23.67 -13.83
C ILE A 387 23.37 24.06 -12.51
N ASP A 388 24.31 23.24 -12.02
CA ASP A 388 25.24 23.62 -10.95
C ASP A 388 26.41 24.49 -11.49
N ASP A 389 27.31 24.95 -10.63
CA ASP A 389 28.40 25.87 -11.00
C ASP A 389 29.74 25.14 -11.16
N VAL A 390 29.76 24.09 -12.00
CA VAL A 390 30.96 23.28 -12.24
C VAL A 390 31.17 23.05 -13.74
N GLU A 391 32.45 23.06 -14.15
CA GLU A 391 32.86 22.96 -15.56
C GLU A 391 32.24 21.75 -16.31
N PRO A 392 32.17 20.53 -15.74
CA PRO A 392 31.55 19.39 -16.43
C PRO A 392 30.10 19.63 -16.85
N SER A 393 29.31 20.31 -16.02
CA SER A 393 27.91 20.61 -16.34
C SER A 393 27.78 21.69 -17.41
N HIS A 394 28.68 22.68 -17.40
CA HIS A 394 28.74 23.68 -18.47
C HIS A 394 29.09 23.05 -19.82
N ALA A 395 29.99 22.08 -19.83
CA ALA A 395 30.33 21.30 -21.03
C ALA A 395 29.15 20.43 -21.52
N ALA A 396 28.38 19.84 -20.59
CA ALA A 396 27.24 18.99 -20.88
C ALA A 396 26.03 19.74 -21.46
N LEU A 397 25.96 21.07 -21.33
CA LEU A 397 24.82 21.88 -21.81
C LEU A 397 24.55 21.69 -23.30
N SER A 398 25.59 21.56 -24.12
CA SER A 398 25.43 21.31 -25.56
C SER A 398 24.69 20.00 -25.84
N ALA A 399 25.15 18.91 -25.24
CA ALA A 399 24.53 17.58 -25.36
C ALA A 399 23.11 17.55 -24.80
N ALA A 400 22.84 18.32 -23.74
CA ALA A 400 21.50 18.46 -23.16
C ALA A 400 20.48 19.02 -24.18
N LEU A 401 20.90 19.99 -25.01
CA LEU A 401 20.04 20.61 -26.03
C LEU A 401 19.69 19.69 -27.19
N ASP A 402 20.53 18.69 -27.44
CA ASP A 402 20.32 17.68 -28.49
C ASP A 402 19.37 16.56 -28.03
N THR A 403 19.03 16.52 -26.74
CA THR A 403 17.98 15.62 -26.24
C THR A 403 16.58 16.14 -26.60
N ASN A 404 15.61 15.23 -26.56
CA ASN A 404 14.19 15.56 -26.68
C ASN A 404 13.52 15.81 -25.32
N GLU A 405 14.29 16.01 -24.26
CA GLU A 405 13.76 16.23 -22.92
C GLU A 405 13.32 17.70 -22.75
N PRO A 406 12.09 17.97 -22.29
CA PRO A 406 11.62 19.33 -22.06
C PRO A 406 12.21 19.95 -20.79
N GLN A 407 12.71 19.13 -19.86
CA GLN A 407 13.21 19.53 -18.55
C GLN A 407 14.42 18.69 -18.20
N LEU A 408 15.52 19.34 -17.82
CA LEU A 408 16.77 18.69 -17.45
C LEU A 408 17.38 19.37 -16.22
N ALA A 409 18.06 18.56 -15.41
CA ALA A 409 18.97 19.02 -14.39
C ALA A 409 20.37 18.45 -14.66
N LEU A 410 21.37 19.32 -14.64
CA LEU A 410 22.76 19.01 -14.85
C LEU A 410 23.51 19.14 -13.52
N ARG A 411 24.12 18.05 -13.07
CA ARG A 411 24.92 18.00 -11.84
C ARG A 411 26.23 17.28 -12.10
N ALA A 412 27.36 17.92 -11.86
CA ALA A 412 28.69 17.38 -12.14
C ALA A 412 28.86 16.74 -13.55
N GLY A 413 28.15 17.26 -14.56
CA GLY A 413 28.14 16.74 -15.93
C GLY A 413 27.14 15.63 -16.22
N GLU A 414 26.43 15.11 -15.22
CA GLU A 414 25.36 14.12 -15.37
C GLU A 414 24.03 14.79 -15.69
N MET A 415 23.25 14.18 -16.59
CA MET A 415 21.94 14.68 -17.00
C MET A 415 20.82 13.86 -16.37
N ASN A 416 19.87 14.52 -15.72
CA ASN A 416 18.68 13.89 -15.17
C ASN A 416 17.42 14.60 -15.65
N ALA A 417 16.35 13.84 -15.90
CA ALA A 417 15.05 14.38 -16.30
C ALA A 417 13.97 13.97 -15.30
N PRO A 418 13.00 14.87 -15.00
CA PRO A 418 11.96 14.57 -14.04
C PRO A 418 10.92 13.61 -14.66
N ARG A 419 10.48 12.64 -13.86
CA ARG A 419 9.43 11.66 -14.16
C ARG A 419 8.45 11.62 -13.00
N LEU A 420 7.17 11.46 -13.30
CA LEU A 420 6.15 11.32 -12.27
C LEU A 420 6.09 9.86 -11.81
N ALA A 421 6.33 9.60 -10.54
CA ALA A 421 6.26 8.27 -9.91
C ALA A 421 5.24 8.27 -8.76
N ARG A 422 4.68 7.10 -8.41
CA ARG A 422 3.77 6.99 -7.25
C ARG A 422 4.55 6.90 -5.95
N THR A 423 4.05 7.52 -4.89
CA THR A 423 4.66 7.38 -3.56
C THR A 423 4.32 6.00 -2.99
N GLY A 424 5.26 5.07 -3.11
CA GLY A 424 5.10 3.66 -2.72
C GLY A 424 6.10 2.75 -3.43
N ASP A 425 6.54 3.13 -4.63
CA ASP A 425 7.61 2.42 -5.35
C ASP A 425 9.00 2.63 -4.72
N GLY A 426 9.15 3.65 -3.86
CA GLY A 426 10.37 3.93 -3.09
C GLY A 426 10.54 3.12 -1.80
N GLY A 427 9.60 2.22 -1.46
CA GLY A 427 9.65 1.38 -0.25
C GLY A 427 10.52 0.12 -0.39
N THR A 428 11.27 -0.03 -1.48
CA THR A 428 12.15 -1.18 -1.67
C THR A 428 13.42 -0.95 -0.87
N LEU A 429 13.61 -1.73 0.19
CA LEU A 429 14.85 -1.67 0.97
C LEU A 429 16.04 -2.01 0.07
N THR A 430 16.99 -1.09 -0.01
CA THR A 430 18.16 -1.22 -0.88
C THR A 430 19.19 -2.14 -0.25
N ILE A 431 19.67 -3.14 -0.98
CA ILE A 431 20.79 -3.97 -0.53
C ILE A 431 22.06 -3.09 -0.47
N PRO A 432 22.85 -3.14 0.62
CA PRO A 432 24.11 -2.42 0.70
C PRO A 432 25.03 -2.74 -0.49
N ALA A 433 25.48 -1.71 -1.20
CA ALA A 433 26.30 -1.87 -2.40
C ALA A 433 27.67 -2.50 -2.05
N GLY A 434 28.06 -3.53 -2.80
CA GLY A 434 29.36 -4.20 -2.64
C GLY A 434 29.42 -5.31 -1.60
N GLU A 435 28.32 -5.60 -0.89
CA GLU A 435 28.26 -6.63 0.15
C GLU A 435 27.60 -7.92 -0.38
N SER A 436 28.23 -9.08 -0.14
CA SER A 436 27.65 -10.39 -0.50
C SER A 436 26.66 -10.91 0.54
N ALA A 437 26.67 -10.34 1.76
CA ALA A 437 25.80 -10.73 2.85
C ALA A 437 25.23 -9.49 3.57
N TRP A 438 23.94 -9.55 3.85
CA TRP A 438 23.17 -8.49 4.47
C TRP A 438 22.10 -9.11 5.36
N ARG A 439 21.57 -8.31 6.29
CA ARG A 439 20.41 -8.68 7.12
C ARG A 439 19.42 -7.52 7.21
N LEU A 440 18.17 -7.85 7.49
CA LEU A 440 17.17 -6.84 7.85
C LEU A 440 17.38 -6.42 9.31
N ASP A 441 17.47 -5.13 9.58
CA ASP A 441 17.59 -4.58 10.93
C ASP A 441 16.79 -3.28 11.08
N ALA A 442 16.63 -2.85 12.32
CA ALA A 442 16.11 -1.54 12.70
C ALA A 442 17.21 -0.78 13.46
N PRO A 443 18.02 0.05 12.77
CA PRO A 443 19.12 0.80 13.36
C PRO A 443 18.67 1.72 14.50
N THR A 444 17.48 2.32 14.37
CA THR A 444 16.81 3.05 15.44
C THR A 444 15.66 2.20 15.99
N LYS A 445 15.69 1.91 17.29
CA LYS A 445 14.57 1.22 17.95
C LYS A 445 13.47 2.22 18.31
N GLY A 446 12.21 1.77 18.27
CA GLY A 446 11.02 2.56 18.64
C GLY A 446 10.13 2.98 17.47
N THR A 447 10.54 2.72 16.22
CA THR A 447 9.78 2.99 15.00
C THR A 447 10.00 1.91 13.95
N PHE A 448 9.09 1.79 12.99
CA PHE A 448 9.24 0.93 11.80
C PHE A 448 9.78 1.70 10.59
N GLU A 449 9.85 3.03 10.66
CA GLU A 449 10.27 3.90 9.55
C GLU A 449 11.75 3.72 9.19
N ASP A 450 12.57 3.27 10.15
CA ASP A 450 14.01 3.08 9.97
C ASP A 450 14.38 1.61 9.66
N LEU A 451 13.45 0.78 9.20
CA LEU A 451 13.84 -0.58 8.74
C LEU A 451 14.78 -0.48 7.53
N ALA A 452 15.91 -1.18 7.60
CA ALA A 452 16.94 -1.14 6.56
C ALA A 452 17.60 -2.50 6.36
N LEU A 453 18.10 -2.75 5.15
CA LEU A 453 19.08 -3.82 4.93
C LEU A 453 20.45 -3.31 5.31
N VAL A 454 21.09 -3.95 6.28
CA VAL A 454 22.42 -3.57 6.79
C VAL A 454 23.46 -4.63 6.43
N PRO A 455 24.73 -4.26 6.23
CA PRO A 455 25.82 -5.21 5.96
C PRO A 455 25.91 -6.25 7.07
N ASN A 456 26.19 -7.49 6.68
CA ASN A 456 26.31 -8.60 7.62
C ASN A 456 27.51 -9.49 7.26
N PRO A 457 28.75 -9.00 7.45
CA PRO A 457 29.95 -9.70 7.01
C PRO A 457 30.18 -11.02 7.74
N GLU A 458 29.68 -11.15 8.97
CA GLU A 458 29.76 -12.36 9.82
C GLU A 458 29.15 -13.59 9.11
N ALA A 459 28.12 -13.40 8.28
CA ALA A 459 27.49 -14.47 7.50
C ALA A 459 28.46 -15.20 6.56
N ASN A 460 29.56 -14.55 6.17
CA ASN A 460 30.58 -15.07 5.26
C ASN A 460 31.77 -15.71 5.99
N GLU A 461 31.82 -15.70 7.32
CA GLU A 461 32.93 -16.30 8.07
C GLU A 461 32.99 -17.84 7.90
N PRO A 462 34.16 -18.49 7.98
CA PRO A 462 34.25 -19.95 7.88
C PRO A 462 33.38 -20.65 8.94
N LEU A 463 32.65 -21.70 8.54
CA LEU A 463 31.76 -22.43 9.45
C LEU A 463 32.53 -23.15 10.57
N GLU A 464 32.06 -22.98 11.80
CA GLU A 464 32.54 -23.75 12.96
C GLU A 464 32.04 -25.22 12.92
N PRO A 465 32.63 -26.12 13.74
CA PRO A 465 32.13 -27.49 13.85
C PRO A 465 30.64 -27.54 14.23
N GLY A 466 29.86 -28.32 13.48
CA GLY A 466 28.42 -28.48 13.70
C GLY A 466 27.52 -27.38 13.10
N GLN A 467 28.09 -26.37 12.43
CA GLN A 467 27.31 -25.33 11.76
C GLN A 467 26.99 -25.67 10.29
N VAL A 468 25.94 -25.07 9.76
CA VAL A 468 25.57 -25.13 8.33
C VAL A 468 25.23 -23.73 7.83
N ARG A 469 25.57 -23.44 6.58
CA ARG A 469 25.16 -22.21 5.89
C ARG A 469 23.96 -22.52 5.00
N ILE A 470 22.94 -21.67 5.07
CA ILE A 470 21.67 -21.87 4.37
C ILE A 470 21.39 -20.66 3.48
N SER A 471 21.11 -20.91 2.20
CA SER A 471 20.49 -19.92 1.32
C SER A 471 19.01 -19.83 1.68
N VAL A 472 18.68 -18.87 2.53
CA VAL A 472 17.32 -18.62 3.03
C VAL A 472 16.41 -18.23 1.87
N ARG A 473 15.25 -18.88 1.78
CA ARG A 473 14.21 -18.60 0.78
C ARG A 473 12.99 -17.93 1.38
N ALA A 474 12.73 -18.20 2.66
CA ALA A 474 11.67 -17.57 3.43
C ALA A 474 12.08 -17.49 4.90
N THR A 475 11.67 -16.42 5.57
CA THR A 475 11.78 -16.27 7.01
C THR A 475 10.44 -15.86 7.60
N GLY A 476 10.15 -16.35 8.80
CA GLY A 476 9.01 -15.91 9.59
C GLY A 476 9.33 -14.62 10.35
N LEU A 477 8.41 -13.66 10.30
CA LEU A 477 8.39 -12.51 11.21
C LEU A 477 7.43 -12.81 12.34
N ASN A 478 7.97 -12.87 13.55
CA ASN A 478 7.22 -13.20 14.75
C ASN A 478 6.94 -11.95 15.59
N PHE A 479 6.03 -12.08 16.56
CA PHE A 479 5.69 -10.99 17.48
C PHE A 479 6.91 -10.47 18.27
N ARG A 480 7.91 -11.33 18.50
CA ARG A 480 9.21 -10.94 19.06
C ARG A 480 9.87 -9.85 18.23
N ASP A 481 9.87 -9.99 16.90
CA ASP A 481 10.55 -9.07 15.98
C ASP A 481 9.90 -7.69 16.01
N VAL A 482 8.57 -7.64 16.12
CA VAL A 482 7.79 -6.40 16.29
C VAL A 482 8.18 -5.70 17.61
N ILE A 483 8.15 -6.42 18.74
CA ILE A 483 8.49 -5.86 20.06
C ILE A 483 9.96 -5.43 20.11
N LEU A 484 10.86 -6.16 19.46
CA LEU A 484 12.29 -5.85 19.37
C LEU A 484 12.50 -4.56 18.55
N THR A 485 11.85 -4.41 17.40
CA THR A 485 11.88 -3.17 16.59
C THR A 485 11.33 -1.97 17.36
N LEU A 486 10.28 -2.16 18.16
CA LEU A 486 9.72 -1.11 19.03
C LEU A 486 10.57 -0.80 20.28
N GLY A 487 11.74 -1.43 20.45
CA GLY A 487 12.64 -1.17 21.58
C GLY A 487 12.14 -1.65 22.94
N MET A 488 11.15 -2.55 22.95
CA MET A 488 10.50 -3.06 24.15
C MET A 488 11.21 -4.29 24.76
N LEU A 489 12.24 -4.81 24.09
CA LEU A 489 13.10 -5.93 24.55
C LEU A 489 14.57 -5.48 24.63
N PRO A 490 15.05 -4.96 25.78
CA PRO A 490 16.43 -4.53 25.93
C PRO A 490 17.40 -5.72 25.94
N GLY A 491 18.52 -5.59 25.20
CA GLY A 491 19.62 -6.57 25.20
C GLY A 491 19.43 -7.77 24.27
N GLN A 492 18.47 -7.70 23.33
CA GLN A 492 18.33 -8.68 22.25
C GLN A 492 18.41 -7.98 20.90
N ASP A 493 19.15 -8.58 19.98
CA ASP A 493 19.34 -8.10 18.60
C ASP A 493 18.98 -9.21 17.60
N GLY A 494 18.88 -8.83 16.33
CA GLY A 494 18.55 -9.74 15.23
C GLY A 494 17.04 -9.97 15.07
N LEU A 495 16.55 -9.58 13.90
CA LEU A 495 15.20 -9.91 13.45
C LEU A 495 15.19 -11.29 12.81
N GLY A 496 14.10 -12.03 13.02
CA GLY A 496 13.84 -13.33 12.42
C GLY A 496 14.51 -14.48 13.17
N SER A 497 13.69 -15.38 13.69
CA SER A 497 14.12 -16.53 14.50
C SER A 497 13.88 -17.89 13.84
N GLU A 498 13.32 -17.88 12.62
CA GLU A 498 12.95 -19.09 11.90
C GLU A 498 12.93 -18.86 10.39
N GLY A 499 13.04 -19.94 9.63
CA GLY A 499 12.86 -19.88 8.19
C GLY A 499 13.08 -21.23 7.50
N ALA A 500 13.06 -21.15 6.17
CA ALA A 500 13.28 -22.28 5.29
C ALA A 500 14.22 -21.89 4.15
N GLY A 501 15.07 -22.83 3.74
CA GLY A 501 16.09 -22.58 2.73
C GLY A 501 16.76 -23.84 2.22
N VAL A 502 17.89 -23.64 1.54
CA VAL A 502 18.70 -24.72 0.99
C VAL A 502 20.09 -24.66 1.60
N VAL A 503 20.60 -25.78 2.12
CA VAL A 503 21.97 -25.87 2.63
C VAL A 503 22.94 -25.60 1.48
N VAL A 504 23.89 -24.68 1.67
CA VAL A 504 24.93 -24.35 0.68
C VAL A 504 26.32 -24.76 1.12
N GLU A 505 26.55 -24.89 2.43
CA GLU A 505 27.83 -25.29 3.01
C GLU A 505 27.59 -25.97 4.36
N VAL A 506 28.44 -26.96 4.69
CA VAL A 506 28.38 -27.69 5.96
C VAL A 506 29.74 -27.62 6.65
N GLY A 507 29.74 -27.28 7.93
CA GLY A 507 30.92 -27.26 8.77
C GLY A 507 31.36 -28.67 9.18
N SER A 508 32.56 -28.77 9.75
CA SER A 508 33.10 -30.07 10.19
C SER A 508 32.21 -30.73 11.25
N GLY A 509 32.04 -32.05 11.19
CA GLY A 509 31.24 -32.79 12.18
C GLY A 509 29.72 -32.81 11.94
N VAL A 510 29.21 -32.11 10.92
CA VAL A 510 27.84 -32.32 10.41
C VAL A 510 27.82 -33.60 9.58
N VAL A 511 26.92 -34.53 9.88
CA VAL A 511 26.88 -35.88 9.26
C VAL A 511 25.53 -36.23 8.63
N ASP A 512 24.51 -35.42 8.89
CA ASP A 512 23.11 -35.66 8.59
C ASP A 512 22.54 -34.67 7.54
N LEU A 513 23.32 -33.67 7.16
CA LEU A 513 22.97 -32.67 6.14
C LEU A 513 24.07 -32.53 5.09
N CYS A 514 23.67 -32.21 3.85
CA CYS A 514 24.59 -31.94 2.75
C CYS A 514 24.15 -30.72 1.91
N PRO A 515 25.08 -30.07 1.19
CA PRO A 515 24.71 -29.00 0.26
C PRO A 515 23.67 -29.46 -0.76
N GLY A 516 22.59 -28.67 -0.90
CA GLY A 516 21.43 -28.98 -1.74
C GLY A 516 20.19 -29.41 -0.96
N ASP A 517 20.33 -29.79 0.31
CA ASP A 517 19.20 -30.19 1.15
C ASP A 517 18.26 -29.02 1.44
N ARG A 518 16.96 -29.27 1.35
CA ARG A 518 15.92 -28.31 1.76
C ARG A 518 15.66 -28.49 3.24
N VAL A 519 15.87 -27.41 4.00
CA VAL A 519 15.74 -27.41 5.46
C VAL A 519 14.81 -26.30 5.93
N MET A 520 14.16 -26.54 7.06
CA MET A 520 13.41 -25.52 7.80
C MET A 520 13.68 -25.69 9.29
N GLY A 521 13.62 -24.60 10.04
CA GLY A 521 13.83 -24.65 11.48
C GLY A 521 14.00 -23.30 12.13
N LEU A 522 14.44 -23.34 13.38
CA LEU A 522 14.79 -22.17 14.17
C LEU A 522 16.22 -21.75 13.87
N PHE A 523 16.45 -20.45 13.72
CA PHE A 523 17.75 -19.84 13.50
C PHE A 523 18.06 -18.87 14.65
N ALA A 524 19.33 -18.81 15.04
CA ALA A 524 19.80 -17.87 16.06
C ALA A 524 20.00 -16.48 15.44
N GLY A 525 18.91 -15.84 15.02
CA GLY A 525 18.97 -14.62 14.21
C GLY A 525 19.50 -14.88 12.80
N PHE A 526 19.15 -14.05 11.83
CA PHE A 526 19.84 -14.03 10.53
C PHE A 526 21.16 -13.28 10.71
N VAL A 527 22.14 -13.99 11.27
CA VAL A 527 23.57 -13.67 11.11
C VAL A 527 24.05 -14.17 9.77
#